data_AF-A0A7C4C5W7-F1
#
_entry.id   AF-A0A7C4C5W7-F1
#
_cell.length_a   1.000
_cell.length_b   1.000
_cell.length_c   1.000
_cell.angle_alpha   90.00
_cell.angle_beta   90.00
_cell.angle_gamma   90.00
#
_symmetry.space_group_name_H-M   'P 1'
#
loop_
_entity.id
_entity.type
_entity.pdbx_description
1 polymer ?
#
loop_
_entity_poly.entity_id
_entity_poly.type
_entity_poly.pdbx_seq_one_letter_code
_entity_poly.pdbx_strand_id
1 'polypeptide(L)'
;MTSYKKIFSLEEMKCIAESLDAFSFELHPLKGKYAKKTMEIGYENDITVYDASYASLAFLKNIQMYTADVKLGEKLKDRYFPYIKILK
;
A
#
# COMPACT_ATOMS: atom_id res chain seq x y z
N MET A 1 -5.02 7.61 -12.35
CA MET A 1 -3.97 7.70 -13.40
C MET A 1 -2.85 8.56 -12.83
N THR A 2 -1.80 7.94 -12.29
CA THR A 2 -0.63 8.64 -11.74
C THR A 2 0.23 9.12 -12.90
N SER A 3 0.22 10.44 -13.14
CA SER A 3 1.07 11.07 -14.15
C SER A 3 2.54 10.95 -13.74
N TYR A 4 3.39 10.44 -14.64
CA TYR A 4 4.84 10.49 -14.47
C TYR A 4 5.29 11.95 -14.47
N LYS A 5 5.61 12.48 -13.30
CA LYS A 5 6.38 13.73 -13.20
C LYS A 5 7.78 13.39 -13.70
N LYS A 6 8.22 13.96 -14.83
CA LYS A 6 9.54 13.77 -15.46
C LYS A 6 10.69 14.28 -14.57
N ILE A 7 10.77 13.79 -13.34
CA ILE A 7 11.76 14.14 -12.33
C ILE A 7 13.03 13.31 -12.56
N PHE A 8 12.88 12.12 -13.13
CA PHE A 8 13.98 11.21 -13.45
C PHE A 8 14.16 11.07 -14.98
N SER A 9 15.38 10.77 -15.39
CA SER A 9 15.71 10.27 -16.72
C SER A 9 15.29 8.80 -16.88
N LEU A 10 15.25 8.31 -18.11
CA LEU A 10 14.94 6.90 -18.38
C LEU A 10 15.97 5.96 -17.76
N GLU A 11 17.25 6.32 -17.78
CA GLU A 11 18.31 5.49 -17.20
C GLU A 11 18.21 5.44 -15.66
N GLU A 12 17.92 6.56 -15.00
CA GLU A 12 17.64 6.55 -13.55
C GLU A 12 16.43 5.67 -13.20
N MET A 13 15.38 5.66 -14.02
CA MET A 13 14.22 4.79 -13.83
C MET A 13 14.58 3.31 -13.96
N LYS A 14 15.47 2.94 -14.89
CA LYS A 14 15.96 1.56 -15.00
C LYS A 14 16.78 1.15 -13.78
N CYS A 15 17.69 2.00 -13.30
CA CYS A 15 18.47 1.74 -12.09
C CYS A 15 17.58 1.59 -10.84
N ILE A 16 16.51 2.39 -10.74
CA ILE A 16 15.50 2.24 -9.67
C ILE A 16 14.83 0.88 -9.77
N ALA A 17 14.42 0.45 -10.97
CA ALA A 17 13.79 -0.86 -11.16
C ALA A 17 14.70 -2.02 -10.77
N GLU A 18 15.98 -1.98 -11.16
CA GLU A 18 16.99 -2.98 -10.77
C GLU A 18 17.20 -3.01 -9.25
N SER A 19 17.23 -1.83 -8.62
CA SER A 19 17.34 -1.72 -7.17
C SER A 19 16.13 -2.33 -6.47
N LEU A 20 14.92 -2.06 -6.96
CA LEU A 20 13.66 -2.60 -6.43
C LEU A 20 13.60 -4.13 -6.52
N ASP A 21 14.12 -4.71 -7.61
CA ASP A 21 14.23 -6.17 -7.75
C ASP A 21 15.22 -6.75 -6.73
N ALA A 22 16.37 -6.09 -6.53
CA ALA A 22 17.37 -6.51 -5.55
C ALA A 22 16.88 -6.48 -4.09
N PHE A 23 15.91 -5.61 -3.76
CA PHE A 23 15.28 -5.56 -2.42
C PHE A 23 14.53 -6.84 -2.03
N SER A 24 14.29 -7.78 -2.97
CA SER A 24 13.73 -9.11 -2.67
C SER A 24 12.38 -9.06 -1.95
N PHE A 25 11.47 -8.19 -2.39
CA PHE A 25 10.14 -8.07 -1.80
C PHE A 25 9.30 -9.35 -1.95
N GLU A 26 8.63 -9.76 -0.87
CA GLU A 26 7.63 -10.83 -0.94
C GLU A 26 6.35 -10.30 -1.60
N LEU A 27 6.00 -10.86 -2.76
CA LEU A 27 4.77 -10.49 -3.47
C LEU A 27 3.58 -11.32 -2.98
N HIS A 28 2.54 -10.62 -2.54
CA HIS A 28 1.29 -11.23 -2.09
C HIS A 28 0.17 -11.06 -3.11
N PRO A 29 -0.26 -12.14 -3.81
CA PRO A 29 -1.34 -12.04 -4.78
C PRO A 29 -2.68 -11.77 -4.08
N LEU A 30 -3.43 -10.80 -4.61
CA LEU A 30 -4.75 -10.42 -4.10
C LEU A 30 -5.80 -11.49 -4.41
N LYS A 31 -5.90 -12.52 -3.54
CA LYS A 31 -6.82 -13.65 -3.72
C LYS A 31 -7.39 -14.15 -2.39
N GLY A 32 -8.49 -14.91 -2.46
CA GLY A 32 -9.09 -15.56 -1.30
C GLY A 32 -9.43 -14.60 -0.16
N LYS A 33 -8.97 -14.92 1.06
CA LYS A 33 -9.20 -14.10 2.26
C LYS A 33 -8.65 -12.67 2.12
N TYR A 34 -7.51 -12.51 1.45
CA TYR A 34 -6.92 -11.20 1.22
C TYR A 34 -7.83 -10.34 0.35
N ALA A 35 -8.26 -10.83 -0.82
CA ALA A 35 -9.18 -10.12 -1.69
C ALA A 35 -10.50 -9.73 -1.00
N LYS A 36 -11.12 -10.66 -0.25
CA LYS A 36 -12.36 -10.38 0.48
C LYS A 36 -12.17 -9.27 1.52
N LYS A 37 -11.10 -9.35 2.31
CA LYS A 37 -10.82 -8.37 3.35
C LYS A 37 -10.49 -6.99 2.80
N THR A 38 -9.81 -6.92 1.65
CA THR A 38 -9.60 -5.68 0.91
C THR A 38 -10.92 -5.03 0.51
N MET A 39 -11.90 -5.79 0.02
CA MET A 39 -13.21 -5.22 -0.35
C MET A 39 -13.98 -4.70 0.87
N GLU A 40 -13.96 -5.44 1.99
CA GLU A 40 -14.55 -4.98 3.26
C GLU A 40 -13.93 -3.65 3.71
N ILE A 41 -12.59 -3.57 3.75
CA ILE A 41 -11.87 -2.37 4.18
C ILE A 41 -12.13 -1.21 3.22
N GLY A 42 -12.08 -1.43 1.91
CA GLY A 42 -12.33 -0.38 0.92
C GLY A 42 -13.72 0.22 1.07
N TYR A 43 -14.74 -0.63 1.20
CA TYR A 43 -16.12 -0.20 1.38
C TYR A 43 -16.34 0.52 2.72
N GLU A 44 -15.81 -0.02 3.82
CA GLU A 44 -16.03 0.54 5.16
C GLU A 44 -15.39 1.92 5.38
N ASN A 45 -14.33 2.26 4.64
CA ASN A 45 -13.51 3.45 4.85
C ASN A 45 -13.55 4.42 3.67
N ASP A 46 -14.33 4.14 2.62
CA ASP A 46 -14.39 4.95 1.39
C ASP A 46 -13.01 5.26 0.79
N ILE A 47 -12.22 4.18 0.61
CA ILE A 47 -10.87 4.22 0.02
C ILE A 47 -10.77 3.29 -1.19
N THR A 48 -9.75 3.54 -2.02
CA THR A 48 -9.54 2.74 -3.23
C THR A 48 -9.17 1.29 -2.89
N VAL A 49 -9.41 0.38 -3.83
CA VAL A 49 -8.96 -1.02 -3.71
C VAL A 49 -7.43 -1.09 -3.51
N TYR A 50 -6.67 -0.15 -4.05
CA TYR A 50 -5.22 -0.09 -3.88
C TYR A 50 -4.83 0.19 -2.43
N ASP A 51 -5.38 1.25 -1.83
CA ASP A 51 -5.08 1.61 -0.45
C ASP A 51 -5.57 0.53 0.53
N ALA A 52 -6.79 0.02 0.29
CA ALA A 52 -7.37 -1.05 1.07
C ALA A 52 -6.58 -2.36 0.96
N SER A 53 -5.87 -2.61 -0.15
CA SER A 53 -5.05 -3.80 -0.30
C SER A 53 -3.88 -3.79 0.68
N TYR A 54 -3.14 -2.68 0.79
CA TYR A 54 -2.04 -2.58 1.75
C TYR A 54 -2.52 -2.64 3.21
N ALA A 55 -3.60 -1.92 3.55
CA ALA A 55 -4.19 -1.95 4.88
C ALA A 55 -4.70 -3.36 5.24
N SER A 56 -5.34 -4.06 4.30
CA SER A 56 -5.80 -5.43 4.50
C SER A 56 -4.65 -6.40 4.70
N LEU A 57 -3.56 -6.26 3.96
CA LEU A 57 -2.41 -7.13 4.08
C LEU A 57 -1.75 -6.96 5.46
N ALA A 58 -1.59 -5.71 5.89
CA ALA A 58 -1.06 -5.36 7.21
C ALA A 58 -1.91 -5.93 8.34
N PHE A 59 -3.23 -5.76 8.25
CA PHE A 59 -4.20 -6.32 9.19
C PHE A 59 -4.14 -7.85 9.25
N LEU A 60 -4.17 -8.54 8.10
CA LEU A 60 -4.21 -10.00 8.04
C LEU A 60 -2.91 -10.66 8.50
N LYS A 61 -1.76 -10.02 8.26
CA LYS A 61 -0.44 -10.51 8.66
C LYS A 61 0.01 -10.00 10.03
N ASN A 62 -0.76 -9.12 10.66
CA ASN A 62 -0.40 -8.46 11.91
C ASN A 62 0.97 -7.74 11.83
N ILE A 63 1.16 -6.96 10.77
CA ILE A 63 2.39 -6.20 10.48
C ILE A 63 2.08 -4.71 10.29
N GLN A 64 3.13 -3.88 10.23
CA GLN A 64 3.02 -2.45 9.97
C GLN A 64 3.08 -2.14 8.45
N MET A 65 2.11 -1.39 7.96
CA MET A 65 2.18 -0.69 6.67
C MET A 65 2.76 0.70 6.90
N TYR A 66 3.82 1.03 6.17
CA TYR A 66 4.39 2.38 6.16
C TYR A 66 3.88 3.15 4.94
N THR A 67 3.44 4.39 5.14
CA THR A 67 2.96 5.24 4.04
C THR A 67 3.30 6.70 4.28
N ALA A 68 3.58 7.45 3.21
CA ALA A 68 3.66 8.90 3.26
C ALA A 68 2.30 9.58 2.97
N ASP A 69 1.26 8.80 2.64
CA ASP A 69 -0.08 9.32 2.42
C ASP A 69 -0.81 9.51 3.75
N VAL A 70 -0.76 10.74 4.26
CA VAL A 70 -1.43 11.14 5.50
C VAL A 70 -2.96 10.97 5.39
N LYS A 71 -3.53 11.20 4.21
CA LYS A 71 -5.00 11.15 3.99
C LYS A 71 -5.53 9.73 4.15
N LEU A 72 -4.71 8.72 3.84
CA LEU A 72 -5.09 7.32 4.09
C LEU A 72 -5.26 7.05 5.59
N GLY A 73 -4.33 7.54 6.42
CA GLY A 73 -4.42 7.42 7.88
C GLY A 73 -5.67 8.09 8.45
N GLU A 74 -6.08 9.22 7.90
CA GLU A 74 -7.27 9.98 8.36
C GLU A 74 -8.61 9.30 8.00
N LYS A 75 -8.64 8.51 6.93
CA LYS A 75 -9.87 7.84 6.46
C LYS A 75 -10.14 6.49 7.12
N LEU A 76 -9.10 5.85 7.66
CA LEU A 76 -9.23 4.53 8.24
C LEU A 76 -9.97 4.60 9.58
N LYS A 77 -10.79 3.60 9.87
CA LYS A 77 -11.39 3.39 11.20
C LYS A 77 -10.31 3.01 12.21
N ASP A 78 -10.53 3.38 13.48
CA ASP A 78 -9.60 3.18 14.61
C ASP A 78 -8.99 1.78 14.71
N ARG A 79 -9.77 0.74 14.37
CA ARG A 79 -9.30 -0.66 14.43
C ARG A 79 -8.12 -0.95 13.50
N TYR A 80 -7.89 -0.11 12.49
CA TYR A 80 -6.80 -0.27 11.54
C TYR A 80 -5.56 0.57 11.91
N PHE A 81 -5.69 1.58 12.77
CA PHE A 81 -4.58 2.45 13.17
C PHE A 81 -3.36 1.72 13.73
N PRO A 82 -3.50 0.63 14.52
CA PRO A 82 -2.35 -0.13 15.00
C PRO A 82 -1.49 -0.73 13.89
N TYR A 83 -1.98 -0.84 12.65
CA TYR A 83 -1.30 -1.44 11.51
C TYR A 83 -0.71 -0.42 10.54
N ILE A 84 -0.92 0.88 10.77
CA ILE A 84 -0.54 1.94 9.82
C ILE A 84 0.42 2.91 10.51
N LYS A 85 1.57 3.13 9.87
CA LYS A 85 2.57 4.10 10.30
C LYS A 85 2.82 5.15 9.22
N ILE A 86 2.47 6.40 9.53
CA ILE A 86 2.73 7.53 8.64
C ILE A 86 4.20 7.94 8.76
N LEU A 87 4.89 8.01 7.63
CA LEU A 87 6.24 8.55 7.51
C LEU A 87 6.15 10.08 7.51
N LYS A 88 6.93 10.73 8.39
CA LYS A 88 7.08 12.19 8.45
C LYS A 88 8.32 12.62 7.70
#